data_AF-A0AAE3SNM6-F1
#
_entry.id   AF-A0AAE3SNM6-F1
#
_cell.length_a   1.000
_cell.length_b   1.000
_cell.length_c   1.000
_cell.angle_alpha   90.00
_cell.angle_beta   90.00
_cell.angle_gamma   90.00
#
_symmetry.space_group_name_H-M   'P 1'
#
loop_
_entity.id
_entity.type
_entity.pdbx_description
1 polymer ?
#
loop_
_entity_poly.entity_id
_entity_poly.type
_entity_poly.pdbx_seq_one_letter_code
_entity_poly.pdbx_strand_id
1 'polypeptide(L)'
;MDKRILILLFLISSFAYSQTTVTLQDQCNCEVLSGTAVTSAGATTPSGADIGDIYVNTNTGTIYFWDGDSWELTSSDDQQLQNFSFDSASNILTLQIENGNTVTVDLSTLSNTGTDDQTIGLAGNILTLEDGGTVDLTPYLDNTDDQTITTFNLDASNILTLTLENGNTQTVDLSGLIGTDDQTAAEVIYNNTTSGLTATNVQDAIDEINAAAGTVSLVDNTDGTYTFTDAGGNVTTITDTSISTLADNG
;
A
#
# COMPACT_ATOMS: atom_id res chain seq x y z
N MET A 1 -73.56 -33.01 -124.59
CA MET A 1 -72.21 -33.51 -124.92
C MET A 1 -71.63 -34.14 -123.67
N ASP A 2 -71.22 -35.39 -123.82
CA ASP A 2 -70.64 -36.29 -122.81
C ASP A 2 -69.39 -35.73 -122.11
N LYS A 3 -69.16 -36.15 -120.85
CA LYS A 3 -68.11 -37.14 -120.52
C LYS A 3 -67.93 -37.35 -119.01
N ARG A 4 -67.65 -38.60 -118.69
CA ARG A 4 -67.53 -39.29 -117.39
C ARG A 4 -66.15 -39.04 -116.73
N ILE A 5 -65.98 -39.64 -115.52
CA ILE A 5 -64.71 -40.09 -114.85
C ILE A 5 -64.19 -39.09 -113.79
N LEU A 6 -63.85 -39.42 -112.53
CA LEU A 6 -63.31 -40.63 -111.89
C LEU A 6 -63.60 -40.64 -110.37
N ILE A 7 -63.93 -41.80 -109.80
CA ILE A 7 -63.97 -42.07 -108.35
C ILE A 7 -62.54 -42.39 -107.90
N LEU A 8 -62.03 -41.73 -106.86
CA LEU A 8 -60.87 -42.22 -106.10
C LEU A 8 -61.17 -42.19 -104.60
N LEU A 9 -61.51 -43.38 -104.10
CA LEU A 9 -61.69 -43.71 -102.70
C LEU A 9 -60.28 -43.88 -102.10
N PHE A 10 -59.91 -43.07 -101.11
CA PHE A 10 -58.67 -43.26 -100.35
C PHE A 10 -59.02 -43.46 -98.87
N LEU A 11 -59.12 -44.73 -98.47
CA LEU A 11 -59.04 -45.13 -97.06
C LEU A 11 -57.59 -44.96 -96.59
N ILE A 12 -57.34 -44.09 -95.62
CA ILE A 12 -56.17 -44.20 -94.75
C ILE A 12 -56.63 -44.21 -93.29
N SER A 13 -56.18 -45.27 -92.63
CA SER A 13 -56.31 -45.64 -91.23
C SER A 13 -55.82 -44.58 -90.25
N SER A 14 -56.56 -44.52 -89.14
CA SER A 14 -56.22 -43.95 -87.85
C SER A 14 -54.80 -44.26 -87.35
N PHE A 15 -54.05 -43.21 -87.01
CA PHE A 15 -52.98 -43.26 -86.02
C PHE A 15 -53.41 -42.43 -84.82
N ALA A 16 -53.57 -43.08 -83.67
CA ALA A 16 -53.78 -42.40 -82.40
C ALA A 16 -52.43 -41.88 -81.91
N TYR A 17 -52.28 -40.56 -81.84
CA TYR A 17 -51.21 -39.94 -81.06
C TYR A 17 -51.70 -39.82 -79.61
N SER A 18 -50.98 -40.46 -78.68
CA SER A 18 -51.10 -40.12 -77.26
C SER A 18 -50.30 -38.84 -77.06
N GLN A 19 -50.95 -37.71 -77.32
CA GLN A 19 -50.41 -36.39 -77.03
C GLN A 19 -50.75 -36.05 -75.58
N THR A 20 -49.74 -35.96 -74.72
CA THR A 20 -49.87 -35.19 -73.47
C THR A 20 -49.94 -33.73 -73.84
N THR A 21 -51.15 -33.23 -74.06
CA THR A 21 -51.40 -31.79 -74.09
C THR A 21 -51.15 -31.28 -72.67
N VAL A 22 -49.98 -30.68 -72.45
CA VAL A 22 -49.83 -29.80 -71.28
C VAL A 22 -50.56 -28.53 -71.67
N THR A 23 -51.77 -28.36 -71.14
CA THR A 23 -52.47 -27.09 -71.31
C THR A 23 -51.72 -26.04 -70.49
N LEU A 24 -51.59 -24.80 -70.98
CA LEU A 24 -50.93 -23.72 -70.23
C LEU A 24 -51.61 -23.42 -68.87
N GLN A 25 -52.79 -24.00 -68.64
CA GLN A 25 -53.55 -23.98 -67.39
C GLN A 25 -52.91 -24.86 -66.30
N ASP A 26 -52.10 -25.86 -66.68
CA ASP A 26 -51.37 -26.73 -65.76
C ASP A 26 -49.97 -26.20 -65.40
N GLN A 27 -49.55 -25.07 -65.98
CA GLN A 27 -48.26 -24.44 -65.71
C GLN A 27 -48.46 -23.15 -64.92
N CYS A 28 -48.64 -23.29 -63.60
CA CYS A 28 -48.81 -22.22 -62.63
C CYS A 28 -49.97 -21.28 -62.99
N ASN A 29 -51.14 -21.59 -62.43
CA ASN A 29 -52.34 -20.77 -62.48
C ASN A 29 -52.19 -19.46 -61.68
N CYS A 30 -50.99 -18.85 -61.65
CA CYS A 30 -50.68 -17.64 -60.92
C CYS A 30 -51.45 -16.47 -61.54
N GLU A 31 -52.65 -16.22 -61.02
CA GLU A 31 -53.46 -15.07 -61.37
C GLU A 31 -52.96 -13.84 -60.62
N VAL A 32 -52.97 -12.69 -61.30
CA VAL A 32 -52.76 -11.41 -60.63
C VAL A 32 -54.13 -10.79 -60.37
N LEU A 33 -54.57 -10.87 -59.13
CA LEU A 33 -55.78 -10.25 -58.62
C LEU A 33 -55.48 -8.82 -58.16
N SER A 34 -56.50 -7.96 -58.21
CA SER A 34 -56.40 -6.60 -57.67
C SER A 34 -57.71 -6.13 -57.06
N GLY A 35 -57.63 -5.24 -56.08
CA GLY A 35 -58.80 -4.65 -55.43
C GLY A 35 -58.47 -4.17 -54.02
N THR A 36 -59.48 -4.04 -53.16
CA THR A 36 -59.31 -3.49 -51.81
C THR A 36 -59.57 -4.51 -50.70
N ALA A 37 -59.77 -5.78 -51.05
CA ALA A 37 -60.22 -6.83 -50.13
C ALA A 37 -59.12 -7.36 -49.21
N VAL A 38 -57.87 -7.44 -49.69
CA VAL A 38 -56.71 -7.87 -48.89
C VAL A 38 -56.03 -6.65 -48.30
N THR A 39 -56.16 -6.42 -46.99
CA THR A 39 -55.59 -5.23 -46.31
C THR A 39 -54.52 -5.57 -45.26
N SER A 40 -54.29 -6.86 -44.99
CA SER A 40 -53.26 -7.36 -44.06
C SER A 40 -52.87 -8.78 -44.43
N ALA A 41 -51.70 -9.24 -43.96
CA ALA A 41 -51.31 -10.65 -44.00
C ALA A 41 -52.33 -11.52 -43.23
N GLY A 42 -52.47 -12.80 -43.59
CA GLY A 42 -53.45 -13.72 -43.01
C GLY A 42 -54.89 -13.53 -43.51
N ALA A 43 -55.15 -12.65 -44.48
CA ALA A 43 -56.50 -12.46 -45.03
C ALA A 43 -56.91 -13.66 -45.91
N THR A 44 -58.15 -14.11 -45.81
CA THR A 44 -58.67 -15.27 -46.57
C THR A 44 -59.60 -14.87 -47.72
N THR A 45 -59.85 -13.57 -47.88
CA THR A 45 -60.68 -13.01 -48.96
C THR A 45 -59.85 -12.08 -49.84
N PRO A 46 -59.95 -12.17 -51.18
CA PRO A 46 -60.88 -13.00 -51.95
C PRO A 46 -60.56 -14.49 -51.83
N SER A 47 -61.60 -15.31 -51.71
CA SER A 47 -61.50 -16.78 -51.70
C SER A 47 -61.41 -17.33 -53.12
N GLY A 48 -60.79 -18.50 -53.28
CA GLY A 48 -60.67 -19.16 -54.59
C GLY A 48 -59.42 -18.76 -55.37
N ALA A 49 -58.43 -18.19 -54.69
CA ALA A 49 -57.08 -18.05 -55.21
C ALA A 49 -56.35 -19.39 -55.17
N ASP A 50 -55.46 -19.59 -56.13
CA ASP A 50 -54.54 -20.72 -56.20
C ASP A 50 -53.21 -20.37 -55.52
N ILE A 51 -52.50 -21.39 -55.02
CA ILE A 51 -51.18 -21.20 -54.39
C ILE A 51 -50.25 -20.46 -55.34
N GLY A 52 -49.66 -19.37 -54.86
CA GLY A 52 -48.75 -18.51 -55.61
C GLY A 52 -49.44 -17.39 -56.39
N ASP A 53 -50.76 -17.25 -56.31
CA ASP A 53 -51.45 -16.07 -56.84
C ASP A 53 -50.94 -14.79 -56.18
N ILE A 54 -50.98 -13.69 -56.93
CA ILE A 54 -50.56 -12.38 -56.46
C ILE A 54 -51.77 -11.48 -56.32
N TYR A 55 -51.89 -10.76 -55.20
CA TYR A 55 -52.91 -9.76 -54.99
C TYR A 55 -52.31 -8.37 -54.83
N VAL A 56 -52.74 -7.42 -55.65
CA VAL A 56 -52.36 -6.00 -55.53
C VAL A 56 -53.49 -5.23 -54.86
N ASN A 57 -53.26 -4.72 -53.65
CA ASN A 57 -54.21 -3.81 -53.02
C ASN A 57 -54.20 -2.46 -53.76
N THR A 58 -55.30 -2.07 -54.38
CA THR A 58 -55.38 -0.85 -55.19
C THR A 58 -55.47 0.45 -54.38
N ASN A 59 -55.76 0.37 -53.08
CA ASN A 59 -55.73 1.52 -52.18
C ASN A 59 -54.33 1.79 -51.62
N THR A 60 -53.60 0.73 -51.22
CA THR A 60 -52.29 0.86 -50.56
C THR A 60 -51.10 0.58 -51.48
N GLY A 61 -51.32 -0.08 -52.62
CA GLY A 61 -50.27 -0.57 -53.52
C GLY A 61 -49.52 -1.80 -52.98
N THR A 62 -49.90 -2.32 -51.80
CA THR A 62 -49.25 -3.48 -51.17
C THR A 62 -49.53 -4.75 -51.96
N ILE A 63 -48.51 -5.58 -52.14
CA ILE A 63 -48.59 -6.84 -52.87
C ILE A 63 -48.54 -8.00 -51.89
N TYR A 64 -49.53 -8.88 -52.00
CA TYR A 64 -49.64 -10.13 -51.25
C TYR A 64 -49.49 -11.32 -52.20
N PHE A 65 -49.13 -12.47 -51.67
CA PHE A 65 -49.21 -13.74 -52.39
C PHE A 65 -50.08 -14.73 -51.62
N TRP A 66 -50.78 -15.62 -52.31
CA TRP A 66 -51.57 -16.68 -51.68
C TRP A 66 -50.66 -17.87 -51.36
N ASP A 67 -50.57 -18.26 -50.09
CA ASP A 67 -49.73 -19.39 -49.67
C ASP A 67 -50.44 -20.76 -49.72
N GLY A 68 -51.75 -20.75 -49.99
CA GLY A 68 -52.65 -21.92 -49.99
C GLY A 68 -53.78 -21.82 -49.00
N ASP A 69 -53.60 -21.04 -47.94
CA ASP A 69 -54.58 -20.85 -46.88
C ASP A 69 -54.91 -19.37 -46.64
N SER A 70 -53.94 -18.46 -46.83
CA SER A 70 -54.12 -17.01 -46.68
C SER A 70 -53.25 -16.16 -47.61
N TRP A 71 -53.65 -14.90 -47.76
CA TRP A 71 -52.87 -13.85 -48.40
C TRP A 71 -51.78 -13.36 -47.46
N GLU A 72 -50.52 -13.58 -47.83
CA GLU A 72 -49.33 -13.21 -47.08
C GLU A 72 -48.56 -12.07 -47.75
N LEU A 73 -47.82 -11.29 -46.98
CA LEU A 73 -47.02 -10.20 -47.54
C LEU A 73 -45.86 -10.73 -48.37
N THR A 74 -45.60 -10.08 -49.51
CA THR A 74 -44.41 -10.38 -50.34
C THR A 74 -43.09 -9.88 -49.74
N SER A 75 -43.13 -9.13 -48.63
CA SER A 75 -41.95 -8.60 -47.94
C SER A 75 -42.00 -8.94 -46.45
N SER A 76 -40.98 -9.67 -45.99
CA SER A 76 -40.66 -9.97 -44.59
C SER A 76 -39.45 -9.14 -44.17
N ASP A 77 -39.63 -7.85 -43.90
CA ASP A 77 -38.51 -7.00 -43.48
C ASP A 77 -37.82 -7.57 -42.23
N ASP A 78 -36.51 -7.84 -42.33
CA ASP A 78 -35.66 -8.42 -41.28
C ASP A 78 -34.72 -7.33 -40.77
N GLN A 79 -35.22 -6.40 -39.95
CA GLN A 79 -34.42 -5.22 -39.59
C GLN A 79 -33.08 -5.59 -38.96
N GLN A 80 -31.98 -5.17 -39.59
CA GLN A 80 -30.63 -5.35 -39.08
C GLN A 80 -30.13 -4.12 -38.32
N LEU A 81 -29.20 -4.33 -37.41
CA LEU A 81 -28.43 -3.26 -36.78
C LEU A 81 -27.39 -2.74 -37.79
N GLN A 82 -27.51 -1.49 -38.23
CA GLN A 82 -26.54 -0.86 -39.13
C GLN A 82 -25.35 -0.25 -38.38
N ASN A 83 -25.59 0.33 -37.20
CA ASN A 83 -24.53 0.93 -36.39
C ASN A 83 -24.84 0.86 -34.90
N PHE A 84 -23.82 0.52 -34.11
CA PHE A 84 -23.80 0.65 -32.66
C PHE A 84 -22.41 1.13 -32.24
N SER A 85 -22.32 2.40 -31.88
CA SER A 85 -21.04 3.07 -31.65
C SER A 85 -21.10 4.00 -30.46
N PHE A 86 -20.00 4.08 -29.73
CA PHE A 86 -19.80 5.06 -28.66
C PHE A 86 -18.69 6.02 -29.08
N ASP A 87 -18.98 7.32 -29.07
CA ASP A 87 -17.99 8.37 -29.25
C ASP A 87 -17.51 8.86 -27.87
N SER A 88 -16.27 8.54 -27.52
CA SER A 88 -15.67 8.91 -26.24
C SER A 88 -15.34 10.40 -26.13
N ALA A 89 -15.30 11.16 -27.23
CA ALA A 89 -15.07 12.60 -27.19
C ALA A 89 -16.34 13.37 -26.81
N SER A 90 -17.50 12.91 -27.31
CA SER A 90 -18.81 13.51 -27.02
C SER A 90 -19.61 12.77 -25.94
N ASN A 91 -19.19 11.59 -25.51
CA ASN A 91 -19.91 10.67 -24.62
C ASN A 91 -21.30 10.26 -25.14
N ILE A 92 -21.48 10.19 -26.47
CA ILE A 92 -22.75 9.81 -27.08
C ILE A 92 -22.70 8.35 -27.55
N LEU A 93 -23.66 7.55 -27.10
CA LEU A 93 -23.95 6.22 -27.63
C LEU A 93 -24.98 6.35 -28.77
N THR A 94 -24.63 5.85 -29.96
CA THR A 94 -25.47 5.93 -31.16
C THR A 94 -25.87 4.54 -31.64
N LEU A 95 -27.17 4.37 -31.92
CA LEU A 95 -27.77 3.16 -32.47
C LEU A 95 -28.51 3.50 -33.79
N GLN A 96 -28.30 2.73 -34.84
CA GLN A 96 -29.02 2.87 -36.11
C GLN A 96 -29.53 1.52 -36.61
N ILE A 97 -30.83 1.42 -36.84
CA ILE A 97 -31.50 0.23 -37.38
C ILE A 97 -31.77 0.42 -38.87
N GLU A 98 -31.75 -0.66 -39.63
CA GLU A 98 -32.08 -0.67 -41.05
C GLU A 98 -33.47 -0.08 -41.31
N ASN A 99 -33.53 0.86 -42.26
CA ASN A 99 -34.72 1.65 -42.57
C ASN A 99 -35.35 2.40 -41.38
N GLY A 100 -34.64 2.48 -40.24
CA GLY A 100 -35.08 3.14 -39.01
C GLY A 100 -34.38 4.48 -38.75
N ASN A 101 -34.80 5.12 -37.66
CA ASN A 101 -34.15 6.34 -37.17
C ASN A 101 -32.83 6.02 -36.48
N THR A 102 -31.93 7.00 -36.47
CA THR A 102 -30.78 7.01 -35.57
C THR A 102 -31.25 7.46 -34.18
N VAL A 103 -30.94 6.67 -33.16
CA VAL A 103 -31.18 7.00 -31.75
C VAL A 103 -29.84 7.29 -31.09
N THR A 104 -29.78 8.38 -30.35
CA THR A 104 -28.59 8.77 -29.59
C THR A 104 -28.92 8.91 -28.12
N VAL A 105 -28.04 8.42 -27.26
CA VAL A 105 -28.09 8.62 -25.81
C VAL A 105 -26.85 9.38 -25.38
N ASP A 106 -27.04 10.54 -24.79
CA ASP A 106 -25.97 11.31 -24.15
C ASP A 106 -25.67 10.70 -22.78
N LEU A 107 -24.46 10.18 -22.60
CA LEU A 107 -23.96 9.57 -21.37
C LEU A 107 -23.08 10.53 -20.56
N SER A 108 -23.00 11.82 -20.92
CA SER A 108 -22.19 12.81 -20.21
C SER A 108 -22.52 12.89 -18.72
N THR A 109 -23.77 12.66 -18.33
CA THR A 109 -24.21 12.64 -16.91
C THR A 109 -23.70 11.43 -16.13
N LEU A 110 -23.30 10.36 -16.81
CA LEU A 110 -22.68 9.18 -16.20
C LEU A 110 -21.15 9.30 -16.12
N SER A 111 -20.56 10.29 -16.79
CA SER A 111 -19.15 10.62 -16.72
C SER A 111 -18.81 11.22 -15.35
N ASN A 112 -18.74 10.36 -14.32
CA ASN A 112 -18.08 10.70 -13.06
C ASN A 112 -16.56 10.60 -13.26
N THR A 113 -16.02 11.36 -14.22
CA THR A 113 -14.57 11.47 -14.44
C THR A 113 -13.95 12.16 -13.23
N GLY A 114 -13.71 11.39 -12.18
CA GLY A 114 -12.90 11.78 -11.03
C GLY A 114 -13.45 12.95 -10.22
N THR A 115 -14.77 13.10 -10.04
CA THR A 115 -15.27 14.07 -9.02
C THR A 115 -15.04 13.57 -7.60
N ASP A 116 -14.37 12.44 -7.42
CA ASP A 116 -13.75 12.15 -6.14
C ASP A 116 -12.42 12.92 -6.10
N ASP A 117 -12.52 14.23 -5.97
CA ASP A 117 -11.41 15.16 -5.81
C ASP A 117 -11.03 15.32 -4.33
N GLN A 118 -11.29 14.27 -3.53
CA GLN A 118 -11.05 14.23 -2.09
C GLN A 118 -9.68 14.80 -1.73
N THR A 119 -9.68 16.04 -1.27
CA THR A 119 -8.52 16.61 -0.61
C THR A 119 -8.44 16.08 0.82
N ILE A 120 -7.27 15.54 1.19
CA ILE A 120 -6.97 15.14 2.57
C ILE A 120 -6.32 16.31 3.29
N GLY A 121 -6.98 16.80 4.33
CA GLY A 121 -6.46 17.82 5.24
C GLY A 121 -6.09 17.23 6.59
N LEU A 122 -5.04 17.77 7.21
CA LEU A 122 -4.70 17.48 8.61
C LEU A 122 -4.52 18.81 9.35
N ALA A 123 -5.37 19.03 10.35
CA ALA A 123 -5.28 20.19 11.24
C ALA A 123 -5.23 19.71 12.69
N GLY A 124 -4.06 19.85 13.32
CA GLY A 124 -3.79 19.20 14.60
C GLY A 124 -3.91 17.68 14.46
N ASN A 125 -4.84 17.09 15.22
CA ASN A 125 -5.09 15.64 15.21
C ASN A 125 -6.35 15.25 14.44
N ILE A 126 -7.02 16.19 13.78
CA ILE A 126 -8.23 15.90 13.02
C ILE A 126 -7.85 15.71 11.55
N LEU A 127 -8.03 14.49 11.05
CA LEU A 127 -7.97 14.17 9.63
C LEU A 127 -9.30 14.56 8.99
N THR A 128 -9.27 15.42 7.99
CA THR A 128 -10.46 15.86 7.26
C THR A 128 -10.41 15.37 5.82
N LEU A 129 -11.52 14.83 5.34
CA LEU A 129 -11.73 14.51 3.93
C LEU A 129 -12.75 15.51 3.38
N GLU A 130 -12.44 16.15 2.25
CA GLU A 130 -13.28 17.19 1.63
C GLU A 130 -14.77 16.82 1.57
N ASP A 131 -15.09 15.58 1.16
CA ASP A 131 -16.45 15.03 1.13
C ASP A 131 -16.66 13.82 2.06
N GLY A 132 -15.66 13.45 2.86
CA GLY A 132 -15.66 12.23 3.70
C GLY A 132 -15.82 12.49 5.19
N GLY A 133 -15.97 13.74 5.60
CA GLY A 133 -16.10 14.13 7.01
C GLY A 133 -14.75 14.19 7.74
N THR A 134 -14.77 13.94 9.05
CA THR A 134 -13.59 14.12 9.91
C THR A 134 -13.35 12.92 10.82
N VAL A 135 -12.08 12.57 11.01
CA VAL A 135 -11.63 11.55 11.96
C VAL A 135 -10.75 12.23 13.00
N ASP A 136 -11.10 12.09 14.28
CA ASP A 136 -10.25 12.52 15.38
C ASP A 136 -9.22 11.43 15.69
N LEU A 137 -7.94 11.76 15.51
CA LEU A 137 -6.81 10.88 15.79
C LEU A 137 -6.31 10.99 17.23
N THR A 138 -6.85 11.91 18.05
CA THR A 138 -6.47 12.08 19.45
C THR A 138 -6.53 10.79 20.26
N PRO A 139 -7.53 9.88 20.09
CA PRO A 139 -7.56 8.60 20.79
C PRO A 139 -6.40 7.66 20.46
N TYR A 140 -5.71 7.87 19.34
CA TYR A 140 -4.55 7.08 18.89
C TYR A 140 -3.22 7.78 19.10
N LEU A 141 -3.24 9.00 19.67
CA LEU A 141 -2.04 9.71 20.13
C LEU A 141 -1.79 9.41 21.61
N ASP A 142 -2.14 8.20 22.00
CA ASP A 142 -1.86 7.66 23.30
C ASP A 142 -0.37 7.29 23.34
N ASN A 143 0.44 8.25 23.74
CA ASN A 143 1.73 7.98 24.39
C ASN A 143 1.51 7.27 25.74
N THR A 144 0.62 6.27 25.76
CA THR A 144 0.19 5.39 26.87
C THR A 144 1.24 4.36 27.20
N ASP A 145 2.33 4.28 26.46
CA ASP A 145 3.49 3.59 26.99
C ASP A 145 4.05 4.43 28.16
N ASP A 146 3.58 4.10 29.35
CA ASP A 146 4.24 4.49 30.58
C ASP A 146 5.67 3.94 30.53
N GLN A 147 6.64 4.82 30.29
CA GLN A 147 8.06 4.47 30.28
C GLN A 147 8.55 4.34 31.72
N THR A 148 8.17 3.25 32.39
CA THR A 148 8.67 2.94 33.73
C THR A 148 10.10 2.41 33.65
N ILE A 149 11.00 2.92 34.48
CA ILE A 149 12.32 2.29 34.65
C ILE A 149 12.11 0.99 35.44
N THR A 150 12.25 -0.15 34.78
CA THR A 150 12.07 -1.47 35.39
C THR A 150 13.35 -1.97 36.06
N THR A 151 14.51 -1.49 35.61
CA THR A 151 15.81 -1.81 36.21
C THR A 151 16.70 -0.56 36.22
N PHE A 152 17.23 -0.23 37.39
CA PHE A 152 18.33 0.73 37.56
C PHE A 152 19.28 0.18 38.62
N ASN A 153 20.37 -0.43 38.16
CA ASN A 153 21.27 -1.19 39.03
C ASN A 153 22.72 -1.05 38.60
N LEU A 154 23.64 -0.91 39.56
CA LEU A 154 25.07 -1.08 39.36
C LEU A 154 25.48 -2.45 39.90
N ASP A 155 26.08 -3.29 39.07
CA ASP A 155 26.51 -4.64 39.49
C ASP A 155 27.95 -4.68 40.06
N ALA A 156 28.36 -5.85 40.54
CA ALA A 156 29.70 -6.06 41.09
C ALA A 156 30.83 -5.95 40.06
N SER A 157 30.52 -5.96 38.76
CA SER A 157 31.46 -5.73 37.67
C SER A 157 31.55 -4.24 37.30
N ASN A 158 30.87 -3.36 38.04
CA ASN A 158 30.73 -1.93 37.77
C ASN A 158 30.00 -1.60 36.46
N ILE A 159 29.07 -2.47 36.05
CA ILE A 159 28.19 -2.18 34.91
C ILE A 159 26.90 -1.55 35.43
N LEU A 160 26.67 -0.28 35.08
CA LEU A 160 25.38 0.38 35.30
C LEU A 160 24.40 -0.10 34.24
N THR A 161 23.31 -0.73 34.68
CA THR A 161 22.24 -1.24 33.82
C THR A 161 20.97 -0.43 34.01
N LEU A 162 20.40 0.04 32.90
CA LEU A 162 19.11 0.71 32.84
C LEU A 162 18.20 -0.05 31.87
N THR A 163 16.99 -0.40 32.30
CA THR A 163 15.96 -1.01 31.45
C THR A 163 14.65 -0.24 31.60
N LEU A 164 14.03 0.07 30.47
CA LEU A 164 12.69 0.68 30.40
C LEU A 164 11.63 -0.41 30.17
N GLU A 165 10.42 -0.20 30.68
CA GLU A 165 9.27 -1.06 30.40
C GLU A 165 9.01 -1.10 28.89
N ASN A 166 8.93 -2.31 28.33
CA ASN A 166 8.80 -2.54 26.88
C ASN A 166 9.92 -1.90 26.02
N GLY A 167 11.01 -1.43 26.65
CA GLY A 167 12.16 -0.83 26.00
C GLY A 167 13.38 -1.73 25.98
N ASN A 168 14.48 -1.19 25.44
CA ASN A 168 15.77 -1.89 25.45
C ASN A 168 16.49 -1.72 26.80
N THR A 169 17.40 -2.64 27.07
CA THR A 169 18.37 -2.51 28.17
C THR A 169 19.61 -1.81 27.66
N GLN A 170 20.02 -0.75 28.36
CA GLN A 170 21.27 -0.04 28.14
C GLN A 170 22.24 -0.36 29.29
N THR A 171 23.50 -0.56 28.94
CA THR A 171 24.58 -0.75 29.91
C THR A 171 25.67 0.28 29.70
N VAL A 172 26.27 0.72 30.81
CA VAL A 172 27.44 1.58 30.82
C VAL A 172 28.50 0.90 31.67
N ASP A 173 29.65 0.65 31.06
CA ASP A 173 30.81 0.11 31.76
C ASP A 173 31.54 1.23 32.52
N LEU A 174 31.46 1.18 33.85
CA LEU A 174 32.14 2.11 34.76
C LEU A 174 33.40 1.49 35.38
N SER A 175 33.85 0.32 34.91
CA SER A 175 35.07 -0.32 35.41
C SER A 175 36.32 0.53 35.19
N GLY A 176 36.32 1.41 34.19
CA GLY A 176 37.41 2.38 33.98
C GLY A 176 37.43 3.55 34.98
N LEU A 177 36.38 3.70 35.78
CA LEU A 177 36.24 4.78 36.77
C LEU A 177 36.57 4.31 38.20
N ILE A 178 36.88 3.03 38.40
CA ILE A 178 37.36 2.50 39.69
C ILE A 178 38.83 2.91 39.88
N GLY A 179 39.05 4.18 40.18
CA GLY A 179 40.23 4.60 40.93
C GLY A 179 39.90 4.43 42.41
N THR A 180 40.67 3.62 43.13
CA THR A 180 40.68 3.73 44.58
C THR A 180 41.25 5.12 44.88
N ASP A 181 40.45 6.02 45.41
CA ASP A 181 40.96 7.26 46.04
C ASP A 181 41.79 6.95 47.31
N ASP A 182 42.24 5.70 47.46
CA ASP A 182 43.27 5.29 48.41
C ASP A 182 44.61 5.79 47.89
N GLN A 183 44.88 7.07 48.14
CA GLN A 183 46.20 7.64 47.87
C GLN A 183 47.21 7.06 48.89
N THR A 184 48.20 6.32 48.42
CA THR A 184 49.37 5.98 49.22
C THR A 184 50.32 7.18 49.33
N ALA A 185 51.20 7.20 50.34
CA ALA A 185 52.19 8.27 50.49
C ALA A 185 53.15 8.40 49.28
N ALA A 186 53.32 7.34 48.49
CA ALA A 186 54.09 7.38 47.25
C ALA A 186 53.36 8.13 46.11
N GLU A 187 52.03 8.13 46.12
CA GLU A 187 51.18 8.80 45.12
C GLU A 187 50.92 10.26 45.46
N VAL A 188 50.89 10.61 46.75
CA VAL A 188 50.70 11.99 47.19
C VAL A 188 51.97 12.80 46.91
N ILE A 189 51.86 13.76 45.99
CA ILE A 189 52.94 14.68 45.63
C ILE A 189 53.29 15.56 46.84
N TYR A 190 54.60 15.71 47.08
CA TYR A 190 55.16 16.59 48.10
C TYR A 190 55.80 17.81 47.44
N ASN A 191 55.41 19.02 47.90
CA ASN A 191 56.03 20.26 47.45
C ASN A 191 57.21 20.62 48.37
N ASN A 192 58.42 20.47 47.85
CA ASN A 192 59.67 20.70 48.56
C ASN A 192 60.23 22.14 48.43
N THR A 193 59.49 23.07 47.82
CA THR A 193 59.98 24.45 47.55
C THR A 193 60.44 25.17 48.83
N THR A 194 59.81 24.88 49.97
CA THR A 194 60.13 25.54 51.26
C THR A 194 61.06 24.70 52.14
N SER A 195 60.98 23.36 52.08
CA SER A 195 61.68 22.49 53.02
C SER A 195 63.14 22.25 52.68
N GLY A 196 63.52 22.44 51.41
CA GLY A 196 64.87 22.14 50.94
C GLY A 196 65.17 20.64 50.84
N LEU A 197 64.17 19.78 51.07
CA LEU A 197 64.27 18.34 50.80
C LEU A 197 64.34 18.08 49.30
N THR A 198 64.93 16.96 48.91
CA THR A 198 64.99 16.53 47.51
C THR A 198 63.75 15.76 47.07
N ALA A 199 63.02 15.18 48.02
CA ALA A 199 61.82 14.37 47.80
C ALA A 199 60.70 15.10 47.04
N THR A 200 59.98 14.35 46.19
CA THR A 200 58.85 14.85 45.38
C THR A 200 57.51 14.19 45.71
N ASN A 201 57.49 13.20 46.59
CA ASN A 201 56.29 12.58 47.14
C ASN A 201 56.42 12.49 48.67
N VAL A 202 55.31 12.18 49.35
CA VAL A 202 55.27 12.14 50.82
C VAL A 202 56.13 11.02 51.39
N GLN A 203 56.18 9.85 50.74
CA GLN A 203 56.98 8.72 51.20
C GLN A 203 58.48 9.06 51.23
N ASP A 204 59.02 9.55 50.12
CA ASP A 204 60.42 9.94 49.99
C ASP A 204 60.77 11.07 50.97
N ALA A 205 59.83 12.00 51.21
CA ALA A 205 60.06 13.10 52.14
C ALA A 205 60.18 12.61 53.59
N ILE A 206 59.37 11.62 53.98
CA ILE A 206 59.48 10.97 55.28
C ILE A 206 60.81 10.21 55.40
N ASP A 207 61.21 9.48 54.36
CA ASP A 207 62.47 8.72 54.37
C ASP A 207 63.70 9.65 54.41
N GLU A 208 63.65 10.78 53.69
CA GLU A 208 64.70 11.79 53.73
C GLU A 208 64.82 12.44 55.12
N ILE A 209 63.70 12.77 55.77
CA ILE A 209 63.70 13.29 57.15
C ILE A 209 64.21 12.24 58.13
N ASN A 210 63.78 10.98 58.01
CA ASN A 210 64.25 9.90 58.89
C ASN A 210 65.77 9.67 58.74
N ALA A 211 66.28 9.70 57.51
CA ALA A 211 67.71 9.62 57.25
C ALA A 211 68.46 10.84 57.82
N ALA A 212 67.90 12.04 57.67
CA ALA A 212 68.47 13.27 58.23
C ALA A 212 68.42 13.31 59.76
N ALA A 213 67.40 12.72 60.39
CA ALA A 213 67.30 12.60 61.84
C ALA A 213 68.28 11.55 62.40
N GLY A 214 68.69 10.56 61.61
CA GLY A 214 69.80 9.66 61.91
C GLY A 214 69.75 9.04 63.32
N THR A 215 70.80 9.30 64.11
CA THR A 215 70.99 8.78 65.48
C THR A 215 70.75 9.80 66.58
N VAL A 216 69.92 10.82 66.31
CA VAL A 216 69.58 11.82 67.34
C VAL A 216 69.08 11.10 68.59
N SER A 217 69.83 11.27 69.69
CA SER A 217 69.62 10.50 70.92
C SER A 217 69.99 11.35 72.12
N LEU A 218 69.31 11.09 73.24
CA LEU A 218 69.62 11.65 74.54
C LEU A 218 69.75 10.49 75.54
N VAL A 219 70.96 10.31 76.07
CA VAL A 219 71.29 9.23 77.01
C VAL A 219 71.63 9.84 78.37
N ASP A 220 71.03 9.34 79.44
CA ASP A 220 71.39 9.70 80.82
C ASP A 220 72.70 9.01 81.22
N ASN A 221 73.70 9.77 81.69
CA ASN A 221 74.99 9.23 82.12
C ASN A 221 74.98 8.75 83.57
N THR A 222 73.86 8.92 84.30
CA THR A 222 73.67 8.56 85.71
C THR A 222 74.58 9.32 86.69
N ASP A 223 75.26 10.37 86.23
CA ASP A 223 76.18 11.21 87.01
C ASP A 223 75.69 12.67 87.13
N GLY A 224 74.43 12.95 86.77
CA GLY A 224 73.87 14.29 86.72
C GLY A 224 74.11 15.01 85.39
N THR A 225 74.58 14.30 84.37
CA THR A 225 74.71 14.82 83.00
C THR A 225 73.99 13.94 81.97
N TYR A 226 73.62 14.54 80.84
CA TYR A 226 73.06 13.86 79.69
C TYR A 226 74.01 13.94 78.49
N THR A 227 74.10 12.85 77.75
CA THR A 227 74.81 12.78 76.47
C THR A 227 73.79 12.96 75.34
N PHE A 228 73.85 14.12 74.68
CA PHE A 228 73.11 14.35 73.44
C PHE A 228 73.99 13.99 72.25
N THR A 229 73.50 13.11 71.38
CA THR A 229 74.10 12.84 70.07
C THR A 229 73.22 13.50 69.02
N ASP A 230 73.79 14.37 68.19
CA ASP A 230 73.07 15.03 67.09
C ASP A 230 72.97 14.14 65.84
N ALA A 231 72.29 14.64 64.81
CA ALA A 231 72.12 13.95 63.52
C ALA A 231 73.46 13.67 62.78
N GLY A 232 74.48 14.50 63.01
CA GLY A 232 75.83 14.32 62.47
C GLY A 232 76.69 13.36 63.30
N GLY A 233 76.14 12.78 64.37
CA GLY A 233 76.86 11.93 65.31
C GLY A 233 77.75 12.70 66.29
N ASN A 234 77.66 14.04 66.34
CA ASN A 234 78.42 14.82 67.31
C ASN A 234 77.80 14.66 68.69
N VAL A 235 78.66 14.49 69.69
CA VAL A 235 78.24 14.29 71.06
C VAL A 235 78.45 15.57 71.86
N THR A 236 77.41 16.01 72.56
CA THR A 236 77.47 17.12 73.52
C THR A 236 77.03 16.62 74.89
N THR A 237 77.88 16.84 75.90
CA THR A 237 77.51 16.61 77.30
C THR A 237 76.75 17.82 77.81
N ILE A 238 75.49 17.61 78.17
CA ILE A 238 74.63 18.59 78.80
C ILE A 238 74.72 18.37 80.30
N THR A 239 75.31 19.33 81.00
CA THR A 239 75.30 19.33 82.46
C THR A 239 73.94 19.83 82.93
N ASP A 240 73.22 19.02 83.71
CA ASP A 240 72.07 19.53 84.44
C ASP A 240 72.56 20.42 85.58
N THR A 241 72.62 21.73 85.35
CA THR A 241 72.94 22.70 86.42
C THR A 241 71.82 22.81 87.45
N SER A 242 70.66 22.23 87.16
CA SER A 242 69.52 22.10 88.03
C SER A 242 69.43 20.65 88.48
N ILE A 243 70.43 20.18 89.25
CA ILE A 243 70.25 19.03 90.14
C ILE A 243 68.88 19.19 90.76
N SER A 244 67.94 18.34 90.33
CA SER A 244 66.67 18.22 91.00
C SER A 244 67.02 17.73 92.39
N THR A 245 67.10 18.65 93.34
CA THR A 245 67.22 18.34 94.76
C THR A 245 65.87 17.82 95.22
N LEU A 246 65.43 16.70 94.65
CA LEU A 246 64.51 15.82 95.35
C LEU A 246 65.34 15.20 96.47
N ALA A 247 65.43 15.94 97.57
CA ALA A 247 65.71 15.33 98.85
C ALA A 247 64.64 14.25 99.04
N ASP A 248 65.10 13.01 99.19
CA ASP A 248 64.29 11.91 99.70
C ASP A 248 63.66 12.36 101.02
N ASN A 249 62.38 12.72 100.98
CA ASN A 249 61.61 12.97 102.19
C ASN A 249 61.28 11.58 102.74
N GLY A 250 62.15 11.12 103.66
CA GLY A 250 61.96 9.89 104.41
C GLY A 250 60.63 9.79 105.13
#